data_AF-A0A954NBL2-F1
#
_entry.id   AF-A0A954NBL2-F1
#
_cell.length_a   1.000
_cell.length_b   1.000
_cell.length_c   1.000
_cell.angle_alpha   90.00
_cell.angle_beta   90.00
_cell.angle_gamma   90.00
#
_symmetry.space_group_name_H-M   'P 1'
#
loop_
_entity.id
_entity.type
_entity.pdbx_description
1 polymer ?
#
loop_
_entity_poly.entity_id
_entity_poly.type
_entity_poly.pdbx_seq_one_letter_code
_entity_poly.pdbx_strand_id
1 'polypeptide(L)'
;MMQLRPYQSRSVDAVYEHLRTRDDNPCVVIPTAGGKTPVMATICKDAVVRWNGRVLILAHVKELLEQTADKLRAVCPEVEFGIYSAGLKRRDTSHQVIVAGIQSIYRRACELDAFDLVLVDEAHMIPPEGDGMYRQFLSDAVVVNPELRIVGFTATPFRMKTGPICTPEGILNHVCFEVGVRELIRDGYLCPLITKAGINKADFDRLHVRAGEFVADEVEDLMDDQRLVESACEETVGYTADRQSVLIFASGVRHGGHIVDVLRSRHGIEAGFVTGETPIAERDETLARFKAGDLKYLVNVNVLTTGFDAPNIDCVALLRPTNSPGLYYQMVGRGFRLDPSKDNCLVLDFGGNIL
;
A
#
# COMPACT_ATOMS: atom_id res chain seq x y z
N MET A 1 8.46 20.76 -12.95
CA MET A 1 7.49 20.78 -11.84
C MET A 1 6.37 19.83 -12.22
N MET A 2 6.07 18.82 -11.40
CA MET A 2 5.00 17.86 -11.73
C MET A 2 3.64 18.55 -11.59
N GLN A 3 2.83 18.56 -12.65
CA GLN A 3 1.47 19.05 -12.60
C GLN A 3 0.54 17.97 -12.03
N LEU A 4 -0.31 18.34 -11.06
CA LEU A 4 -1.35 17.45 -10.55
C LEU A 4 -2.39 17.13 -11.63
N ARG A 5 -2.91 15.90 -11.59
CA ARG A 5 -4.07 15.50 -12.40
C ARG A 5 -5.34 16.19 -11.86
N PRO A 6 -6.41 16.38 -12.67
CA PRO A 6 -7.61 17.08 -12.25
C PRO A 6 -8.24 16.54 -10.96
N TYR A 7 -8.35 15.21 -10.78
CA TYR A 7 -8.89 14.63 -9.54
C TYR A 7 -7.95 14.85 -8.34
N GLN A 8 -6.64 14.92 -8.56
CA GLN A 8 -5.67 15.21 -7.50
C GLN A 8 -5.81 16.66 -7.05
N SER A 9 -5.93 17.61 -7.98
CA SER A 9 -6.23 19.01 -7.63
C SER A 9 -7.56 19.14 -6.88
N ARG A 10 -8.64 18.52 -7.37
CA ARG A 10 -9.93 18.49 -6.66
C ARG A 10 -9.81 17.91 -5.25
N SER A 11 -8.96 16.89 -5.05
CA SER A 11 -8.74 16.31 -3.73
C SER A 11 -8.01 17.26 -2.77
N VAL A 12 -7.03 18.05 -3.27
CA VAL A 12 -6.36 19.10 -2.50
C VAL A 12 -7.37 20.18 -2.10
N ASP A 13 -8.18 20.64 -3.05
CA ASP A 13 -9.20 21.68 -2.82
C ASP A 13 -10.24 21.21 -1.79
N ALA A 14 -10.68 19.96 -1.87
CA ALA A 14 -11.61 19.36 -0.92
C ALA A 14 -11.03 19.26 0.51
N VAL A 15 -9.73 18.93 0.65
CA VAL A 15 -9.06 18.97 1.95
C VAL A 15 -9.05 20.40 2.50
N TYR A 16 -8.66 21.39 1.69
CA TYR A 16 -8.59 22.78 2.15
C TYR A 16 -9.95 23.35 2.53
N GLU A 17 -10.98 23.05 1.75
CA GLU A 17 -12.35 23.46 2.06
C GLU A 17 -12.82 22.85 3.39
N HIS A 18 -12.57 21.55 3.59
CA HIS A 18 -12.88 20.88 4.84
C HIS A 18 -12.15 21.51 6.03
N LEU A 19 -10.84 21.76 5.91
CA LEU A 19 -10.05 22.35 6.99
C LEU A 19 -10.50 23.77 7.36
N ARG A 20 -11.04 24.55 6.40
CA ARG A 20 -11.56 25.91 6.65
C ARG A 20 -12.95 25.95 7.25
N THR A 21 -13.80 24.98 6.91
CA THR A 21 -15.23 25.04 7.23
C THR A 21 -15.64 24.13 8.37
N ARG A 22 -14.78 23.19 8.76
CA ARG A 22 -15.03 22.21 9.81
C ARG A 22 -13.84 22.08 10.73
N ASP A 23 -14.12 21.75 11.98
CA ASP A 23 -13.12 21.57 13.04
C ASP A 23 -12.82 20.07 13.30
N ASP A 24 -13.21 19.19 12.39
CA ASP A 24 -12.96 17.76 12.45
C ASP A 24 -11.95 17.30 11.37
N ASN A 25 -11.60 16.02 11.38
CA ASN A 25 -10.48 15.49 10.59
C ASN A 25 -10.97 14.77 9.32
N PRO A 26 -10.57 15.23 8.12
CA PRO A 26 -10.99 14.61 6.88
C PRO A 26 -10.15 13.40 6.47
N CYS A 27 -10.72 12.59 5.59
CA CYS A 27 -10.03 11.53 4.86
C CYS A 27 -10.22 11.67 3.35
N VAL A 28 -9.15 11.41 2.60
CA VAL A 28 -9.10 11.34 1.14
C VAL A 28 -8.94 9.90 0.71
N VAL A 29 -9.85 9.44 -0.16
CA VAL A 29 -9.85 8.08 -0.71
C VAL A 29 -9.37 8.12 -2.15
N ILE A 30 -8.14 7.63 -2.37
CA ILE A 30 -7.54 7.48 -3.69
C ILE A 30 -6.97 6.06 -3.81
N PRO A 31 -7.38 5.28 -4.82
CA PRO A 31 -6.92 3.92 -5.05
C PRO A 31 -5.39 3.80 -5.09
N THR A 32 -4.88 2.60 -4.81
CA THR A 32 -3.47 2.26 -5.06
C THR A 32 -3.10 2.61 -6.50
N ALA A 33 -1.89 3.15 -6.71
CA ALA A 33 -1.43 3.73 -7.98
C ALA A 33 -2.15 5.02 -8.45
N GLY A 34 -3.22 5.47 -7.78
CA GLY A 34 -3.91 6.72 -8.09
C GLY A 34 -3.15 7.99 -7.66
N GLY A 35 -2.00 7.86 -7.01
CA GLY A 35 -1.13 8.98 -6.67
C GLY A 35 -1.61 9.80 -5.46
N LYS A 36 -1.76 9.15 -4.30
CA LYS A 36 -1.93 9.82 -2.99
C LYS A 36 -0.74 10.73 -2.64
N THR A 37 0.48 10.23 -2.82
CA THR A 37 1.70 10.92 -2.44
C THR A 37 1.89 12.30 -3.10
N PRO A 38 1.63 12.53 -4.40
CA PRO A 38 1.67 13.88 -4.96
C PRO A 38 0.64 14.85 -4.36
N VAL A 39 -0.53 14.37 -3.94
CA VAL A 39 -1.53 15.18 -3.22
C VAL A 39 -0.97 15.60 -1.87
N MET A 40 -0.44 14.65 -1.09
CA MET A 40 0.21 14.93 0.20
C MET A 40 1.38 15.90 0.06
N ALA A 41 2.25 15.71 -0.94
CA ALA A 41 3.38 16.59 -1.20
C ALA A 41 2.93 18.03 -1.51
N THR A 42 1.84 18.19 -2.26
CA THR A 42 1.27 19.50 -2.56
C THR A 42 0.72 20.17 -1.30
N ILE A 43 0.03 19.41 -0.45
CA ILE A 43 -0.49 19.90 0.84
C ILE A 43 0.67 20.34 1.75
N CYS A 44 1.74 19.55 1.84
CA CYS A 44 2.94 19.93 2.60
C CYS A 44 3.55 21.23 2.07
N LYS A 45 3.72 21.33 0.76
CA LYS A 45 4.25 22.54 0.13
C LYS A 45 3.43 23.77 0.48
N ASP A 46 2.12 23.71 0.28
CA ASP A 46 1.26 24.86 0.52
C ASP A 46 1.21 25.22 2.02
N ALA A 47 1.22 24.24 2.92
CA ALA A 47 1.31 24.48 4.35
C ALA A 47 2.59 25.24 4.75
N VAL A 48 3.74 24.81 4.25
CA VAL A 48 5.02 25.48 4.54
C VAL A 48 5.09 26.85 3.85
N VAL A 49 4.89 26.90 2.54
CA VAL A 49 5.19 28.09 1.73
C VAL A 49 4.14 29.18 1.89
N ARG A 50 2.86 28.83 2.05
CA ARG A 50 1.76 29.82 2.12
C ARG A 50 1.37 30.16 3.55
N TRP A 51 1.50 29.21 4.48
CA TRP A 51 0.99 29.36 5.84
C TRP A 51 2.08 29.28 6.90
N ASN A 52 3.34 29.06 6.50
CA ASN A 52 4.47 28.90 7.41
C ASN A 52 4.25 27.79 8.46
N GLY A 53 3.46 26.77 8.10
CA GLY A 53 3.09 25.67 8.97
C GLY A 53 4.11 24.53 8.97
N ARG A 54 4.05 23.71 10.01
CA ARG A 54 4.89 22.53 10.22
C ARG A 54 4.07 21.26 10.03
N VAL A 55 4.55 20.36 9.18
CA VAL A 55 3.81 19.19 8.71
C VAL A 55 4.54 17.89 9.03
N LEU A 56 3.81 16.91 9.54
CA LEU A 56 4.27 15.54 9.73
C LEU A 56 3.55 14.60 8.77
N ILE A 57 4.30 13.85 7.97
CA ILE A 57 3.77 12.73 7.20
C ILE A 57 4.07 11.42 7.93
N LEU A 58 3.04 10.66 8.25
CA LEU A 58 3.13 9.36 8.91
C LEU A 58 2.91 8.22 7.90
N ALA A 59 3.80 7.23 7.95
CA ALA A 59 3.58 5.93 7.32
C ALA A 59 4.08 4.78 8.22
N HIS A 60 3.70 3.55 7.89
CA HIS A 60 3.99 2.36 8.73
C HIS A 60 5.19 1.52 8.26
N VAL A 61 5.58 1.61 6.99
CA VAL A 61 6.72 0.87 6.40
C VAL A 61 7.74 1.82 5.80
N LYS A 62 9.02 1.41 5.82
CA LYS A 62 10.14 2.26 5.38
C LYS A 62 10.05 2.63 3.89
N GLU A 63 9.55 1.72 3.07
CA GLU A 63 9.45 1.86 1.62
C GLU A 63 8.46 2.98 1.25
N LEU A 64 7.37 3.15 2.01
CA LEU A 64 6.44 4.27 1.82
C LEU A 64 7.07 5.62 2.21
N LEU A 65 7.96 5.63 3.21
CA LEU A 65 8.69 6.85 3.60
C LEU A 65 9.65 7.28 2.49
N GLU A 66 10.38 6.32 1.89
CA GLU A 66 11.28 6.59 0.76
C GLU A 66 10.51 7.11 -0.45
N GLN A 67 9.40 6.46 -0.82
CA GLN A 67 8.52 6.93 -1.90
C GLN A 67 7.98 8.34 -1.63
N THR A 68 7.61 8.64 -0.39
CA THR A 68 7.14 9.96 0.02
C THR A 68 8.24 10.99 -0.13
N ALA A 69 9.45 10.69 0.36
CA ALA A 69 10.62 11.56 0.22
C ALA A 69 10.96 11.84 -1.25
N ASP A 70 11.02 10.82 -2.09
CA ASP A 70 11.28 10.98 -3.52
C ASP A 70 10.21 11.84 -4.19
N LYS A 71 8.95 11.68 -3.79
CA LYS A 71 7.86 12.46 -4.35
C LYS A 71 7.88 13.92 -3.90
N LEU A 72 8.21 14.19 -2.64
CA LEU A 72 8.42 15.55 -2.15
C LEU A 72 9.52 16.25 -2.97
N ARG A 73 10.67 15.60 -3.19
CA ARG A 73 11.74 16.17 -4.03
C ARG A 73 11.27 16.50 -5.45
N ALA A 74 10.43 15.67 -6.04
CA ALA A 74 9.94 15.85 -7.40
C ALA A 74 8.82 16.91 -7.53
N VAL A 75 7.96 17.03 -6.53
CA VAL A 75 6.76 17.90 -6.55
C VAL A 75 7.05 19.29 -5.98
N CYS A 76 7.83 19.37 -4.91
CA CYS A 76 8.16 20.58 -4.19
C CYS A 76 9.66 20.66 -3.84
N PRO A 77 10.55 20.78 -4.85
CA PRO A 77 11.99 20.85 -4.65
C PRO A 77 12.44 22.04 -3.77
N GLU A 78 11.59 23.06 -3.62
CA GLU A 78 11.81 24.22 -2.77
C GLU A 78 11.56 23.96 -1.27
N VAL A 79 10.95 22.83 -0.90
CA VAL A 79 10.67 22.47 0.49
C VAL A 79 11.65 21.40 0.96
N GLU A 80 12.51 21.79 1.90
CA GLU A 80 13.37 20.84 2.60
C GLU A 80 12.57 20.01 3.61
N PHE A 81 12.97 18.76 3.81
CA PHE A 81 12.27 17.84 4.71
C PHE A 81 13.24 16.90 5.42
N GLY A 82 12.90 16.56 6.66
CA GLY A 82 13.59 15.56 7.47
C GLY A 82 12.96 14.18 7.30
N ILE A 83 13.75 13.12 7.48
CA ILE A 83 13.28 11.74 7.57
C ILE A 83 13.58 11.20 8.96
N TYR A 84 12.56 10.69 9.64
CA TYR A 84 12.69 10.00 10.92
C TYR A 84 12.23 8.54 10.82
N SER A 85 13.18 7.62 10.70
CA SER A 85 12.90 6.19 10.62
C SER A 85 14.08 5.36 11.09
N ALA A 86 13.83 4.50 12.07
CA ALA A 86 14.80 3.50 12.51
C ALA A 86 15.18 2.56 11.36
N GLY A 87 14.21 2.15 10.53
CA GLY A 87 14.43 1.27 9.37
C GLY A 87 15.30 1.89 8.28
N LEU A 88 15.35 3.23 8.19
CA LEU A 88 16.23 3.97 7.26
C LEU A 88 17.50 4.49 7.93
N LYS A 89 17.70 4.22 9.22
CA LYS A 89 18.80 4.76 10.04
C LYS A 89 18.92 6.29 9.96
N ARG A 90 17.79 7.00 9.85
CA ARG A 90 17.72 8.48 9.82
C ARG A 90 16.87 9.02 10.97
N ARG A 91 17.28 10.16 11.53
CA ARG A 91 16.63 10.85 12.65
C ARG A 91 16.68 12.36 12.48
N ASP A 92 16.28 12.83 11.29
CA ASP A 92 16.28 14.24 10.98
C ASP A 92 14.94 14.87 11.35
N THR A 93 14.99 15.87 12.22
CA THR A 93 13.83 16.61 12.74
C THR A 93 13.98 18.13 12.58
N SER A 94 15.01 18.61 11.87
CA SER A 94 15.33 20.05 11.80
C SER A 94 14.52 20.84 10.78
N HIS A 95 13.57 20.19 10.11
CA HIS A 95 12.82 20.75 8.99
C HIS A 95 11.34 20.95 9.33
N GLN A 96 10.67 21.86 8.60
CA GLN A 96 9.22 22.09 8.73
C GLN A 96 8.39 20.92 8.21
N VAL A 97 8.92 20.11 7.29
CA VAL A 97 8.29 18.85 6.89
C VAL A 97 9.10 17.70 7.46
N ILE A 98 8.44 16.78 8.15
CA ILE A 98 9.06 15.54 8.61
C ILE A 98 8.29 14.35 8.04
N VAL A 99 9.00 13.41 7.42
CA VAL A 99 8.46 12.12 6.98
C VAL A 99 8.89 11.07 7.99
N ALA A 100 7.95 10.47 8.71
CA ALA A 100 8.26 9.61 9.85
C ALA A 100 7.52 8.27 9.84
N GLY A 101 8.26 7.23 10.23
CA GLY A 101 7.69 5.91 10.50
C GLY A 101 7.03 5.88 11.86
N ILE A 102 5.73 5.56 11.95
CA ILE A 102 4.98 5.59 13.22
C ILE A 102 5.65 4.76 14.32
N GLN A 103 6.18 3.58 13.98
CA GLN A 103 6.90 2.69 14.90
C GLN A 103 8.11 3.35 15.56
N SER A 104 8.72 4.35 14.90
CA SER A 104 9.92 5.04 15.38
C SER A 104 9.61 6.24 16.27
N ILE A 105 8.39 6.80 16.21
CA ILE A 105 8.07 8.09 16.85
C ILE A 105 6.87 8.05 17.79
N TYR A 106 6.16 6.92 17.92
CA TYR A 106 4.86 6.89 18.60
C TYR A 106 4.85 7.33 20.08
N ARG A 107 6.01 7.37 20.76
CA ARG A 107 6.18 7.88 22.13
C ARG A 107 6.93 9.21 22.22
N ARG A 108 7.16 9.86 21.08
CA ARG A 108 8.09 10.98 20.93
C ARG A 108 7.42 12.25 20.44
N ALA A 109 6.09 12.36 20.50
CA ALA A 109 5.38 13.56 20.08
C ALA A 109 5.93 14.82 20.78
N CYS A 110 6.12 14.76 22.10
CA CYS A 110 6.69 15.86 22.88
C CYS A 110 8.15 16.18 22.55
N GLU A 111 8.90 15.25 21.94
CA GLU A 111 10.29 15.46 21.52
C GLU A 111 10.40 16.05 20.11
N LEU A 112 9.35 15.94 19.30
CA LEU A 112 9.34 16.38 17.91
C LEU A 112 8.86 17.82 17.73
N ASP A 113 8.50 18.51 18.81
CA ASP A 113 7.91 19.87 18.82
C ASP A 113 6.55 19.93 18.10
N ALA A 114 5.84 21.06 18.17
CA ALA A 114 4.49 21.24 17.63
C ALA A 114 4.42 21.05 16.10
N PHE A 115 3.35 20.40 15.64
CA PHE A 115 2.96 20.31 14.24
C PHE A 115 1.59 20.95 14.06
N ASP A 116 1.39 21.66 12.96
CA ASP A 116 0.09 22.25 12.58
C ASP A 116 -0.76 21.25 11.81
N LEU A 117 -0.11 20.31 11.10
CA LEU A 117 -0.77 19.33 10.25
C LEU A 117 -0.08 17.97 10.31
N VAL A 118 -0.86 16.91 10.53
CA VAL A 118 -0.43 15.52 10.36
C VAL A 118 -1.15 14.90 9.18
N LEU A 119 -0.40 14.41 8.20
CA LEU A 119 -0.91 13.61 7.09
C LEU A 119 -0.61 12.13 7.35
N VAL A 120 -1.64 11.28 7.37
CA VAL A 120 -1.48 9.84 7.62
C VAL A 120 -1.70 9.06 6.35
N ASP A 121 -0.64 8.44 5.80
CA ASP A 121 -0.80 7.48 4.70
C ASP A 121 -1.23 6.12 5.23
N GLU A 122 -2.01 5.40 4.42
CA GLU A 122 -2.71 4.18 4.80
C GLU A 122 -3.48 4.34 6.12
N ALA A 123 -4.30 5.41 6.19
CA ALA A 123 -5.08 5.78 7.36
C ALA A 123 -6.02 4.69 7.89
N HIS A 124 -6.32 3.67 7.09
CA HIS A 124 -7.01 2.47 7.55
C HIS A 124 -6.23 1.71 8.64
N MET A 125 -4.92 1.93 8.77
CA MET A 125 -4.06 1.37 9.83
C MET A 125 -4.23 2.04 11.19
N ILE A 126 -4.89 3.21 11.27
CA ILE A 126 -5.22 3.84 12.55
C ILE A 126 -6.22 2.92 13.29
N PRO A 127 -5.94 2.44 14.51
CA PRO A 127 -6.89 1.60 15.21
C PRO A 127 -8.21 2.33 15.50
N PRO A 128 -9.37 1.64 15.39
CA PRO A 128 -10.67 2.25 15.66
C PRO A 128 -10.80 2.69 17.13
N GLU A 129 -10.29 1.89 18.06
CA GLU A 129 -10.35 2.11 19.51
C GLU A 129 -9.06 1.64 20.20
N GLY A 130 -8.89 1.99 21.48
CA GLY A 130 -7.83 1.48 22.36
C GLY A 130 -6.44 2.09 22.16
N ASP A 131 -5.43 1.37 22.68
CA ASP A 131 -4.03 1.82 22.70
C ASP A 131 -3.26 1.29 21.49
N GLY A 132 -3.14 2.12 20.45
CA GLY A 132 -2.33 1.83 19.27
C GLY A 132 -1.31 2.92 19.00
N MET A 133 -0.19 2.57 18.36
CA MET A 133 0.91 3.51 18.09
C MET A 133 0.42 4.81 17.43
N TYR A 134 -0.47 4.73 16.44
CA TYR A 134 -1.08 5.93 15.84
C TYR A 134 -1.91 6.73 16.84
N ARG A 135 -2.81 6.10 17.60
CA ARG A 135 -3.69 6.82 18.54
C ARG A 135 -2.89 7.48 19.66
N GLN A 136 -1.89 6.78 20.20
CA GLN A 136 -0.99 7.32 21.21
C GLN A 136 -0.27 8.56 20.67
N PHE A 137 0.39 8.43 19.52
CA PHE A 137 1.11 9.54 18.92
C PHE A 137 0.21 10.76 18.67
N LEU A 138 -0.96 10.54 18.07
CA LEU A 138 -1.88 11.61 17.71
C LEU A 138 -2.48 12.27 18.95
N SER A 139 -2.81 11.50 19.99
CA SER A 139 -3.25 12.02 21.28
C SER A 139 -2.19 12.91 21.92
N ASP A 140 -0.94 12.44 21.97
CA ASP A 140 0.17 13.20 22.53
C ASP A 140 0.47 14.45 21.68
N ALA A 141 0.38 14.36 20.35
CA ALA A 141 0.59 15.49 19.45
C ALA A 141 -0.47 16.59 19.60
N VAL A 142 -1.74 16.22 19.84
CA VAL A 142 -2.82 17.18 20.16
C VAL A 142 -2.58 17.87 21.51
N VAL A 143 -1.97 17.19 22.49
CA VAL A 143 -1.57 17.84 23.75
C VAL A 143 -0.48 18.89 23.51
N VAL A 144 0.48 18.60 22.62
CA VAL A 144 1.55 19.55 22.25
C VAL A 144 1.00 20.74 21.47
N ASN A 145 0.08 20.50 20.53
CA ASN A 145 -0.62 21.56 19.79
C ASN A 145 -2.13 21.27 19.72
N PRO A 146 -2.96 21.94 20.53
CA PRO A 146 -4.42 21.76 20.51
C PRO A 146 -5.08 22.13 19.18
N GLU A 147 -4.44 22.98 18.37
CA GLU A 147 -4.93 23.40 17.04
C GLU A 147 -4.48 22.44 15.91
N LEU A 148 -3.81 21.33 16.26
CA LEU A 148 -3.33 20.34 15.29
C LEU A 148 -4.48 19.78 14.44
N ARG A 149 -4.30 19.80 13.13
CA ARG A 149 -5.23 19.16 12.18
C ARG A 149 -4.68 17.83 11.67
N ILE A 150 -5.56 16.84 11.48
CA ILE A 150 -5.18 15.51 10.98
C ILE A 150 -5.92 15.22 9.67
N VAL A 151 -5.20 14.76 8.65
CA VAL A 151 -5.78 14.34 7.36
C VAL A 151 -5.35 12.93 7.03
N GLY A 152 -6.32 12.03 6.84
CA GLY A 152 -6.06 10.64 6.46
C GLY A 152 -6.06 10.43 4.95
N PHE A 153 -5.17 9.59 4.44
CA PHE A 153 -5.16 9.11 3.07
C PHE A 153 -5.27 7.59 3.04
N THR A 154 -6.14 7.03 2.20
CA THR A 154 -6.29 5.57 2.09
C THR A 154 -6.74 5.16 0.70
N ALA A 155 -6.45 3.91 0.31
CA ALA A 155 -7.16 3.29 -0.81
C ALA A 155 -8.50 2.68 -0.40
N THR A 156 -8.65 2.36 0.89
CA THR A 156 -9.79 1.59 1.41
C THR A 156 -10.34 2.26 2.67
N PRO A 157 -11.49 2.96 2.60
CA PRO A 157 -12.09 3.65 3.74
C PRO A 157 -12.88 2.73 4.68
N PHE A 158 -12.62 1.43 4.66
CA PHE A 158 -13.36 0.42 5.42
C PHE A 158 -12.44 -0.65 6.00
N ARG A 159 -12.75 -1.13 7.20
CA ARG A 159 -12.12 -2.26 7.90
C ARG A 159 -13.15 -3.37 8.07
N MET A 160 -12.79 -4.60 7.75
CA MET A 160 -13.70 -5.76 7.84
C MET A 160 -14.39 -5.91 9.19
N LYS A 161 -13.67 -5.69 10.30
CA LYS A 161 -14.22 -5.89 11.64
C LYS A 161 -15.04 -4.70 12.15
N THR A 162 -14.52 -3.48 11.96
CA THR A 162 -15.04 -2.29 12.66
C THR A 162 -15.75 -1.31 11.75
N GLY A 163 -15.88 -1.64 10.46
CA GLY A 163 -16.63 -0.84 9.52
C GLY A 163 -15.83 0.34 8.94
N PRO A 164 -16.50 1.44 8.59
CA PRO A 164 -15.87 2.64 8.03
C PRO A 164 -14.72 3.16 8.91
N ILE A 165 -13.68 3.70 8.28
CA ILE A 165 -12.56 4.30 9.03
C ILE A 165 -12.85 5.72 9.51
N CYS A 166 -13.86 6.36 8.91
CA CYS A 166 -14.37 7.66 9.29
C CYS A 166 -15.64 7.47 10.12
N THR A 167 -15.63 7.94 11.36
CA THR A 167 -16.78 7.89 12.27
C THR A 167 -16.87 9.19 13.07
N PRO A 168 -18.06 9.59 13.57
CA PRO A 168 -18.20 10.83 14.34
C PRO A 168 -17.28 10.88 15.57
N GLU A 169 -17.10 9.76 16.27
CA GLU A 169 -16.26 9.62 17.48
C GLU A 169 -14.81 9.19 17.17
N GLY A 170 -14.49 8.99 15.89
CA GLY A 170 -13.19 8.53 15.43
C GLY A 170 -12.13 9.64 15.37
N ILE A 171 -10.89 9.24 15.06
CA ILE A 171 -9.83 10.19 14.74
C ILE A 171 -10.08 10.86 13.39
N LEU A 172 -10.65 10.13 12.44
CA LEU A 172 -11.10 10.65 11.14
C LEU A 172 -12.62 10.63 11.13
N ASN A 173 -13.24 11.69 10.62
CA ASN A 173 -14.67 11.93 10.80
C ASN A 173 -15.44 11.94 9.48
N HIS A 174 -14.80 12.32 8.38
CA HIS A 174 -15.49 12.51 7.10
C HIS A 174 -14.60 12.19 5.91
N VAL A 175 -15.13 11.47 4.91
CA VAL A 175 -14.47 11.33 3.60
C VAL A 175 -14.75 12.59 2.79
N CYS A 176 -13.80 13.53 2.73
CA CYS A 176 -13.98 14.79 2.02
C CYS A 176 -13.81 14.65 0.50
N PHE A 177 -13.14 13.59 0.05
CA PHE A 177 -12.95 13.30 -1.36
C PHE A 177 -12.77 11.80 -1.59
N GLU A 178 -13.41 11.28 -2.63
CA GLU A 178 -13.25 9.90 -3.09
C GLU A 178 -13.23 9.85 -4.62
N VAL A 179 -12.30 9.05 -5.16
CA VAL A 179 -12.26 8.72 -6.60
C VAL A 179 -12.16 7.21 -6.77
N GLY A 180 -12.98 6.64 -7.64
CA GLY A 180 -13.05 5.19 -7.83
C GLY A 180 -12.04 4.64 -8.85
N VAL A 181 -11.68 3.36 -8.72
CA VAL A 181 -10.82 2.65 -9.70
C VAL A 181 -11.40 2.73 -11.12
N ARG A 182 -12.72 2.51 -11.27
CA ARG A 182 -13.39 2.56 -12.58
C ARG A 182 -13.28 3.92 -13.25
N GLU A 183 -13.40 5.00 -12.48
CA GLU A 183 -13.22 6.37 -12.97
C GLU A 183 -11.79 6.58 -13.45
N LEU A 184 -10.80 6.18 -12.65
CA LEU A 184 -9.40 6.36 -13.01
C LEU A 184 -8.96 5.48 -14.19
N ILE A 185 -9.52 4.28 -14.39
CA ILE A 185 -9.27 3.47 -15.59
C ILE A 185 -9.88 4.17 -16.81
N ARG A 186 -11.15 4.60 -16.73
CA ARG A 186 -11.85 5.30 -17.81
C ARG A 186 -11.09 6.55 -18.27
N ASP A 187 -10.54 7.30 -17.31
CA ASP A 187 -9.84 8.56 -17.57
C ASP A 187 -8.34 8.35 -17.92
N GLY A 188 -7.90 7.09 -18.09
CA GLY A 188 -6.53 6.77 -18.51
C GLY A 188 -5.47 7.01 -17.44
N TYR A 189 -5.85 7.02 -16.17
CA TYR A 189 -4.96 7.25 -15.03
C TYR A 189 -4.49 5.97 -14.35
N LEU A 190 -5.19 4.86 -14.55
CA LEU A 190 -4.81 3.50 -14.14
C LEU A 190 -4.88 2.53 -15.32
N CYS A 191 -4.01 1.53 -15.29
CA CYS A 191 -4.00 0.38 -16.19
C CYS A 191 -5.23 -0.51 -15.92
N PRO A 192 -5.98 -0.94 -16.95
CA PRO A 192 -7.10 -1.86 -16.78
C PRO A 192 -6.62 -3.23 -16.28
N LEU A 193 -7.42 -3.85 -15.40
CA LEU A 193 -7.20 -5.23 -14.96
C LEU A 193 -8.09 -6.18 -15.76
N ILE A 194 -7.52 -7.30 -16.20
CA ILE A 194 -8.25 -8.42 -16.80
C ILE A 194 -8.14 -9.60 -15.86
N THR A 195 -9.26 -10.19 -15.45
CA THR A 195 -9.26 -11.27 -14.46
C THR A 195 -9.50 -12.63 -15.10
N LYS A 196 -8.79 -13.65 -14.61
CA LYS A 196 -9.13 -15.06 -14.82
C LYS A 196 -9.10 -15.81 -13.48
N ALA A 197 -10.12 -16.61 -13.23
CA ALA A 197 -10.12 -17.54 -12.11
C ALA A 197 -9.39 -18.83 -12.48
N GLY A 198 -8.73 -19.46 -11.51
CA GLY A 198 -8.11 -20.76 -11.67
C GLY A 198 -9.12 -21.85 -12.04
N ILE A 199 -8.68 -22.83 -12.84
CA ILE A 199 -9.51 -23.98 -13.23
C ILE A 199 -9.76 -24.87 -12.00
N ASN A 200 -8.71 -25.14 -11.22
CA ASN A 200 -8.82 -25.89 -9.98
C ASN A 200 -9.14 -24.95 -8.81
N LYS A 201 -10.27 -25.21 -8.15
CA LYS A 201 -10.70 -24.46 -6.97
C LYS A 201 -10.35 -25.24 -5.70
N ALA A 202 -9.74 -24.55 -4.74
CA ALA A 202 -9.62 -25.05 -3.39
C ALA A 202 -10.98 -24.94 -2.67
N ASP A 203 -11.23 -25.84 -1.73
CA ASP A 203 -12.41 -25.83 -0.86
C ASP A 203 -12.07 -25.08 0.43
N PHE A 204 -12.63 -23.89 0.58
CA PHE A 204 -12.37 -22.99 1.70
C PHE A 204 -13.36 -23.15 2.86
N ASP A 205 -14.38 -24.02 2.74
CA ASP A 205 -15.47 -24.14 3.73
C ASP A 205 -14.98 -24.57 5.11
N ARG A 206 -13.80 -25.19 5.17
CA ARG A 206 -13.18 -25.70 6.40
C ARG A 206 -12.23 -24.70 7.07
N LEU A 207 -11.95 -23.57 6.44
CA LEU A 207 -11.02 -22.58 6.99
C LEU A 207 -11.71 -21.77 8.08
N HIS A 208 -11.06 -21.65 9.23
CA HIS A 208 -11.53 -20.79 10.30
C HIS A 208 -11.22 -19.32 9.98
N VAL A 209 -12.12 -18.45 10.43
CA VAL A 209 -11.95 -17.00 10.33
C VAL A 209 -11.61 -16.44 11.70
N ARG A 210 -10.45 -15.78 11.81
CA ARG A 210 -10.02 -15.05 13.00
C ARG A 210 -9.86 -13.58 12.68
N ALA A 211 -10.57 -12.73 13.43
CA ALA A 211 -10.56 -11.28 13.24
C ALA A 211 -10.94 -10.81 11.81
N GLY A 212 -11.83 -11.55 11.15
CA GLY A 212 -12.33 -11.22 9.80
C GLY A 212 -11.41 -11.63 8.65
N GLU A 213 -10.35 -12.38 8.93
CA GLU A 213 -9.45 -12.97 7.93
C GLU A 213 -9.33 -14.48 8.20
N PHE A 214 -9.00 -15.27 7.18
CA PHE A 214 -8.70 -16.69 7.36
C PHE A 214 -7.46 -16.90 8.25
N VAL A 215 -7.43 -17.99 9.02
CA VAL A 215 -6.26 -18.36 9.82
C VAL A 215 -5.10 -18.71 8.89
N ALA A 216 -4.00 -17.96 8.98
CA ALA A 216 -2.88 -18.03 8.03
C ALA A 216 -2.30 -19.43 7.87
N ASP A 217 -2.07 -20.16 8.98
CA ASP A 217 -1.50 -21.50 8.96
C ASP A 217 -2.43 -22.50 8.24
N GLU A 218 -3.75 -22.40 8.45
CA GLU A 218 -4.73 -23.27 7.77
C GLU A 218 -4.82 -22.99 6.28
N VAL A 219 -4.71 -21.71 5.90
CA VAL A 219 -4.65 -21.30 4.50
C VAL A 219 -3.40 -21.85 3.84
N GLU A 220 -2.25 -21.75 4.50
CA GLU A 220 -1.00 -22.30 4.00
C GLU A 220 -1.07 -23.83 3.84
N ASP A 221 -1.58 -24.55 4.84
CA ASP A 221 -1.78 -26.01 4.76
C ASP A 221 -2.70 -26.41 3.61
N LEU A 222 -3.79 -25.68 3.38
CA LEU A 222 -4.73 -25.96 2.29
C LEU A 222 -4.11 -25.67 0.92
N MET A 223 -3.45 -24.53 0.77
CA MET A 223 -2.95 -24.06 -0.52
C MET A 223 -1.64 -24.73 -0.94
N ASP A 224 -0.89 -25.31 0.00
CA ASP A 224 0.37 -26.03 -0.24
C ASP A 224 0.16 -27.48 -0.74
N ASP A 225 -1.05 -27.86 -1.13
CA ASP A 225 -1.33 -29.14 -1.77
C ASP A 225 -0.65 -29.25 -3.15
N GLN A 226 0.07 -30.35 -3.38
CA GLN A 226 0.84 -30.58 -4.61
C GLN A 226 0.03 -30.33 -5.88
N ARG A 227 -1.23 -30.81 -5.93
CA ARG A 227 -2.06 -30.71 -7.13
C ARG A 227 -2.51 -29.27 -7.36
N LEU A 228 -2.81 -28.53 -6.29
CA LEU A 228 -3.16 -27.11 -6.38
C LEU A 228 -1.97 -26.27 -6.84
N VAL A 229 -0.79 -26.48 -6.26
CA VAL A 229 0.43 -25.73 -6.61
C VAL A 229 0.85 -26.02 -8.06
N GLU A 230 0.88 -27.30 -8.46
CA GLU A 230 1.23 -27.67 -9.85
C GLU A 230 0.25 -27.08 -10.85
N SER A 231 -1.06 -27.18 -10.61
CA SER A 231 -2.07 -26.59 -11.48
C SER A 231 -1.94 -25.07 -11.57
N ALA A 232 -1.77 -24.40 -10.43
CA ALA A 232 -1.65 -22.93 -10.40
C ALA A 232 -0.38 -22.46 -11.12
N CYS A 233 0.74 -23.17 -10.98
CA CYS A 233 1.97 -22.88 -11.71
C CYS A 233 1.80 -23.12 -13.22
N GLU A 234 1.22 -24.24 -13.64
CA GLU A 234 0.98 -24.56 -15.05
C GLU A 234 0.08 -23.51 -15.71
N GLU A 235 -1.04 -23.16 -15.09
CA GLU A 235 -1.94 -22.11 -15.57
C GLU A 235 -1.26 -20.74 -15.58
N THR A 236 -0.48 -20.41 -14.55
CA THR A 236 0.27 -19.15 -14.49
C THR A 236 1.25 -19.06 -15.66
N VAL A 237 2.04 -20.10 -15.91
CA VAL A 237 3.00 -20.13 -17.02
C VAL A 237 2.27 -20.03 -18.37
N GLY A 238 1.17 -20.76 -18.54
CA GLY A 238 0.37 -20.74 -19.77
C GLY A 238 -0.22 -19.36 -20.07
N TYR A 239 -0.85 -18.71 -19.09
CA TYR A 239 -1.48 -17.41 -19.26
C TYR A 239 -0.50 -16.24 -19.29
N THR A 240 0.74 -16.45 -18.88
CA THR A 240 1.77 -15.40 -18.86
C THR A 240 2.84 -15.60 -19.93
N ALA A 241 2.61 -16.47 -20.92
CA ALA A 241 3.55 -16.68 -22.03
C ALA A 241 3.89 -15.38 -22.78
N ASP A 242 2.90 -14.48 -22.94
CA ASP A 242 3.03 -13.16 -23.58
C ASP A 242 3.34 -12.02 -22.60
N ARG A 243 3.51 -12.32 -21.31
CA ARG A 243 3.76 -11.35 -20.23
C ARG A 243 5.23 -11.33 -19.81
N GLN A 244 5.67 -10.24 -19.20
CA GLN A 244 7.08 -10.01 -18.86
C GLN A 244 7.35 -9.89 -17.35
N SER A 245 6.34 -9.55 -16.54
CA SER A 245 6.53 -9.28 -15.12
C SER A 245 5.33 -9.77 -14.29
N VAL A 246 5.54 -10.92 -13.64
CA VAL A 246 4.52 -11.68 -12.93
C VAL A 246 4.80 -11.65 -11.42
N LEU A 247 3.95 -10.93 -10.68
CA LEU A 247 4.02 -10.87 -9.23
C LEU A 247 3.06 -11.90 -8.61
N ILE A 248 3.60 -12.83 -7.83
CA ILE A 248 2.87 -13.95 -7.24
C ILE A 248 2.75 -13.73 -5.73
N PHE A 249 1.52 -13.75 -5.20
CA PHE A 249 1.23 -13.68 -3.77
C PHE A 249 0.92 -15.08 -3.23
N ALA A 250 1.86 -15.63 -2.46
CA ALA A 250 1.69 -16.92 -1.81
C ALA A 250 0.97 -16.78 -0.45
N SER A 251 0.45 -17.90 0.04
CA SER A 251 -0.30 -17.96 1.31
C SER A 251 0.59 -17.97 2.55
N GLY A 252 1.81 -18.49 2.43
CA GLY A 252 2.80 -18.57 3.50
C GLY A 252 4.19 -18.92 2.95
N VAL A 253 5.18 -19.05 3.83
CA VAL A 253 6.59 -19.23 3.44
C VAL A 253 6.85 -20.61 2.82
N ARG A 254 6.27 -21.67 3.38
CA ARG A 254 6.36 -23.05 2.87
C ARG A 254 5.70 -23.14 1.50
N HIS A 255 4.48 -22.62 1.38
CA HIS A 255 3.77 -22.57 0.10
C HIS A 255 4.53 -21.73 -0.94
N GLY A 256 5.10 -20.59 -0.55
CA GLY A 256 5.93 -19.76 -1.44
C GLY A 256 7.16 -20.49 -1.97
N GLY A 257 7.86 -21.23 -1.11
CA GLY A 257 8.98 -22.09 -1.52
C GLY A 257 8.54 -23.20 -2.47
N HIS A 258 7.41 -23.85 -2.19
CA HIS A 258 6.86 -24.90 -3.05
C HIS A 258 6.51 -24.38 -4.45
N ILE A 259 5.91 -23.18 -4.57
CA ILE A 259 5.66 -22.54 -5.87
C ILE A 259 6.96 -22.35 -6.66
N VAL A 260 8.01 -21.83 -6.01
CA VAL A 260 9.33 -21.61 -6.64
C VAL A 260 9.93 -22.93 -7.12
N ASP A 261 9.83 -23.98 -6.30
CA ASP A 261 10.34 -25.30 -6.62
C ASP A 261 9.59 -25.94 -7.79
N VAL A 262 8.27 -25.78 -7.88
CA VAL A 262 7.45 -26.25 -9.01
C VAL A 262 7.79 -25.47 -10.28
N LEU A 263 7.87 -24.14 -10.23
CA LEU A 263 8.28 -23.31 -11.39
C LEU A 263 9.66 -23.75 -11.91
N ARG A 264 10.61 -24.02 -11.03
CA ARG A 264 11.95 -24.49 -11.40
C ARG A 264 11.95 -25.91 -11.95
N SER A 265 11.41 -26.87 -11.20
CA SER A 265 11.55 -28.30 -11.50
C SER A 265 10.64 -28.79 -12.63
N ARG A 266 9.43 -28.23 -12.77
CA ARG A 266 8.45 -28.64 -13.79
C ARG A 266 8.53 -27.80 -15.06
N HIS A 267 8.87 -26.52 -14.94
CA HIS A 267 8.83 -25.59 -16.07
C HIS A 267 10.21 -25.04 -16.47
N GLY A 268 11.27 -25.33 -15.70
CA GLY A 268 12.62 -24.81 -15.98
C GLY A 268 12.72 -23.29 -15.82
N ILE A 269 11.81 -22.69 -15.04
CA ILE A 269 11.68 -21.25 -14.87
C ILE A 269 12.35 -20.80 -13.58
N GLU A 270 13.19 -19.78 -13.67
CA GLU A 270 13.68 -19.07 -12.49
C GLU A 270 12.58 -18.15 -11.95
N ALA A 271 12.35 -18.22 -10.64
CA ALA A 271 11.50 -17.31 -9.89
C ALA A 271 12.25 -16.81 -8.65
N GLY A 272 12.14 -15.51 -8.36
CA GLY A 272 12.63 -14.94 -7.11
C GLY A 272 11.64 -15.18 -5.99
N PHE A 273 12.11 -15.18 -4.75
CA PHE A 273 11.28 -15.37 -3.57
C PHE A 273 11.65 -14.39 -2.47
N VAL A 274 10.68 -13.62 -1.98
CA VAL A 274 10.91 -12.61 -0.94
C VAL A 274 9.89 -12.79 0.19
N THR A 275 10.40 -12.91 1.41
CA THR A 275 9.63 -13.00 2.66
C THR A 275 10.08 -11.92 3.64
N GLY A 276 9.45 -11.85 4.82
CA GLY A 276 9.89 -10.95 5.89
C GLY A 276 11.26 -11.30 6.47
N GLU A 277 11.75 -12.51 6.23
CA GLU A 277 13.03 -13.02 6.73
C GLU A 277 14.16 -12.90 5.71
N THR A 278 13.84 -12.58 4.44
CA THR A 278 14.86 -12.39 3.39
C THR A 278 15.84 -11.28 3.79
N PRO A 279 17.15 -11.57 3.84
CA PRO A 279 18.18 -10.57 4.13
C PRO A 279 18.06 -9.34 3.22
N ILE A 280 18.34 -8.15 3.78
CA ILE A 280 18.14 -6.86 3.08
C ILE A 280 18.84 -6.83 1.72
N ALA A 281 20.11 -7.23 1.66
CA ALA A 281 20.88 -7.22 0.41
C ALA A 281 20.30 -8.13 -0.67
N GLU A 282 19.88 -9.34 -0.29
CA GLU A 282 19.25 -10.32 -1.19
C GLU A 282 17.88 -9.84 -1.68
N ARG A 283 17.09 -9.24 -0.78
CA ARG A 283 15.81 -8.61 -1.12
C ARG A 283 16.02 -7.49 -2.13
N ASP A 284 16.94 -6.57 -1.86
CA ASP A 284 17.19 -5.41 -2.72
C ASP A 284 17.67 -5.85 -4.12
N GLU A 285 18.56 -6.85 -4.20
CA GLU A 285 19.02 -7.44 -5.46
C GLU A 285 17.87 -8.10 -6.24
N THR A 286 17.07 -8.95 -5.58
CA THR A 286 15.94 -9.65 -6.21
C THR A 286 14.91 -8.67 -6.75
N LEU A 287 14.57 -7.65 -5.97
CA LEU A 287 13.64 -6.60 -6.38
C LEU A 287 14.20 -5.76 -7.53
N ALA A 288 15.52 -5.50 -7.57
CA ALA A 288 16.17 -4.81 -8.68
C ALA A 288 16.10 -5.63 -9.97
N ARG A 289 16.42 -6.93 -9.93
CA ARG A 289 16.31 -7.84 -11.10
C ARG A 289 14.89 -7.91 -11.64
N PHE A 290 13.89 -8.00 -10.76
CA PHE A 290 12.48 -8.02 -11.17
C PHE A 290 12.03 -6.71 -11.82
N LYS A 291 12.45 -5.56 -11.28
CA LYS A 291 12.15 -4.24 -11.88
C LYS A 291 12.85 -4.06 -13.23
N ALA A 292 14.06 -4.61 -13.39
CA ALA A 292 14.82 -4.54 -14.64
C ALA A 292 14.28 -5.48 -15.74
N GLY A 293 13.45 -6.47 -15.39
CA GLY A 293 12.97 -7.50 -16.31
C GLY A 293 13.90 -8.70 -16.45
N ASP A 294 15.02 -8.73 -15.73
CA ASP A 294 15.94 -9.88 -15.66
C ASP A 294 15.35 -11.07 -14.89
N LEU A 295 14.27 -10.83 -14.16
CA LEU A 295 13.51 -11.84 -13.43
C LEU A 295 12.02 -11.67 -13.72
N LYS A 296 11.43 -12.62 -14.43
CA LYS A 296 10.02 -12.57 -14.84
C LYS A 296 9.05 -12.87 -13.70
N TYR A 297 9.35 -13.83 -12.83
CA TYR A 297 8.45 -14.28 -11.77
C TYR A 297 9.00 -13.91 -10.40
N LEU A 298 8.17 -13.27 -9.57
CA LEU A 298 8.52 -12.92 -8.20
C LEU A 298 7.43 -13.39 -7.25
N VAL A 299 7.77 -14.39 -6.43
CA VAL A 299 6.92 -14.91 -5.37
C VAL A 299 7.17 -14.12 -4.09
N ASN A 300 6.11 -13.75 -3.39
CA ASN A 300 6.23 -13.07 -2.11
C ASN A 300 5.17 -13.48 -1.09
N VAL A 301 5.49 -13.26 0.19
CA VAL A 301 4.58 -13.50 1.33
C VAL A 301 4.49 -12.24 2.17
N ASN A 302 3.36 -11.54 2.10
CA ASN A 302 3.02 -10.36 2.93
C ASN A 302 3.99 -9.15 2.88
N VAL A 303 4.97 -9.12 1.97
CA VAL A 303 6.03 -8.10 1.96
C VAL A 303 5.96 -7.12 0.79
N LEU A 304 5.28 -7.46 -0.30
CA LEU A 304 5.12 -6.58 -1.48
C LEU A 304 3.68 -6.06 -1.63
N THR A 305 2.86 -6.22 -0.60
CA THR A 305 1.49 -5.68 -0.52
C THR A 305 1.49 -4.17 -0.35
N THR A 306 2.54 -3.58 0.22
CA THR A 306 2.74 -2.14 0.43
C THR A 306 4.15 -1.73 0.03
N GLY A 307 4.35 -0.46 -0.34
CA GLY A 307 5.68 0.10 -0.60
C GLY A 307 6.46 -0.45 -1.81
N PHE A 308 5.97 -1.46 -2.53
CA PHE A 308 6.61 -1.96 -3.75
C PHE A 308 6.12 -1.20 -4.99
N ASP A 309 7.03 -0.53 -5.69
CA ASP A 309 6.76 0.18 -6.94
C ASP A 309 7.53 -0.46 -8.11
N ALA A 310 6.77 -1.10 -8.99
CA ALA A 310 7.23 -1.72 -10.24
C ALA A 310 6.12 -1.54 -11.29
N PRO A 311 6.13 -0.42 -12.06
CA PRO A 311 5.10 -0.11 -13.04
C PRO A 311 4.94 -1.18 -14.13
N ASN A 312 6.04 -1.88 -14.45
CA ASN A 312 6.13 -2.91 -15.48
C ASN A 312 5.34 -4.20 -15.16
N ILE A 313 4.82 -4.39 -13.94
CA ILE A 313 4.01 -5.58 -13.58
C ILE A 313 2.80 -5.70 -14.51
N ASP A 314 2.78 -6.74 -15.33
CA ASP A 314 1.71 -7.00 -16.30
C ASP A 314 0.89 -8.26 -15.94
N CYS A 315 1.25 -8.94 -14.85
CA CYS A 315 0.41 -9.96 -14.21
C CYS A 315 0.56 -9.97 -12.68
N VAL A 316 -0.56 -10.10 -11.97
CA VAL A 316 -0.64 -10.40 -10.54
C VAL A 316 -1.33 -11.75 -10.35
N ALA A 317 -0.65 -12.73 -9.75
CA ALA A 317 -1.22 -14.03 -9.43
C ALA A 317 -1.48 -14.14 -7.91
N LEU A 318 -2.73 -14.43 -7.55
CA LEU A 318 -3.17 -14.61 -6.17
C LEU A 318 -3.28 -16.11 -5.88
N LEU A 319 -2.23 -16.69 -5.28
CA LEU A 319 -2.23 -18.07 -4.78
C LEU A 319 -2.52 -18.07 -3.27
N ARG A 320 -3.44 -17.18 -2.88
CA ARG A 320 -3.94 -17.07 -1.52
C ARG A 320 -5.38 -16.61 -1.50
N PRO A 321 -6.26 -17.26 -0.73
CA PRO A 321 -7.53 -16.67 -0.36
C PRO A 321 -7.32 -15.51 0.64
N THR A 322 -8.21 -14.53 0.60
CA THR A 322 -8.33 -13.48 1.60
C THR A 322 -9.78 -13.05 1.71
N ASN A 323 -10.25 -12.91 2.95
CA ASN A 323 -11.53 -12.26 3.23
C ASN A 323 -11.39 -10.74 3.34
N SER A 324 -10.18 -10.18 3.26
CA SER A 324 -9.91 -8.76 3.42
C SER A 324 -9.94 -8.03 2.07
N PRO A 325 -10.96 -7.19 1.80
CA PRO A 325 -10.99 -6.36 0.61
C PRO A 325 -9.77 -5.43 0.54
N GLY A 326 -9.32 -4.93 1.70
CA GLY A 326 -8.12 -4.10 1.80
C GLY A 326 -6.88 -4.80 1.28
N LEU A 327 -6.66 -6.04 1.72
CA LEU A 327 -5.52 -6.84 1.28
C LEU A 327 -5.63 -7.18 -0.21
N TYR A 328 -6.82 -7.56 -0.67
CA TYR A 328 -7.08 -7.78 -2.09
C TYR A 328 -6.73 -6.54 -2.93
N TYR A 329 -7.24 -5.35 -2.57
CA TYR A 329 -6.93 -4.07 -3.24
C TYR A 329 -5.45 -3.71 -3.20
N GLN A 330 -4.73 -4.06 -2.14
CA GLN A 330 -3.29 -3.85 -2.03
C GLN A 330 -2.49 -4.77 -2.97
N MET A 331 -2.92 -6.02 -3.13
CA MET A 331 -2.29 -7.00 -4.02
C MET A 331 -2.55 -6.67 -5.49
N VAL A 332 -3.82 -6.62 -5.92
CA VAL A 332 -4.17 -6.30 -7.31
C VAL A 332 -3.80 -4.86 -7.67
N GLY A 333 -3.72 -3.99 -6.66
CA GLY A 333 -3.30 -2.61 -6.81
C GLY A 333 -1.90 -2.41 -7.39
N ARG A 334 -1.04 -3.43 -7.31
CA ARG A 334 0.28 -3.43 -7.94
C ARG A 334 0.19 -3.43 -9.47
N GLY A 335 -0.88 -4.00 -10.02
CA GLY A 335 -1.14 -4.05 -11.46
C GLY A 335 -1.68 -2.76 -12.08
N PHE A 336 -2.20 -1.83 -11.28
CA PHE A 336 -2.87 -0.62 -11.78
C PHE A 336 -1.94 0.45 -12.37
N ARG A 337 -0.62 0.38 -12.15
CA ARG A 337 0.29 1.40 -12.68
C ARG A 337 0.35 1.34 -14.20
N LEU A 338 0.37 2.49 -14.84
CA LEU A 338 0.59 2.61 -16.28
C LEU A 338 2.06 2.34 -16.58
N ASP A 339 2.32 1.62 -17.66
CA ASP A 339 3.66 1.40 -18.21
C ASP A 339 3.54 1.25 -19.73
N PRO A 340 4.43 1.87 -20.54
CA PRO A 340 4.39 1.72 -21.99
C PRO A 340 4.51 0.27 -22.50
N SER A 341 5.04 -0.65 -21.69
CA SER A 341 5.22 -2.05 -22.08
C SER A 341 3.95 -2.90 -21.97
N LYS A 342 2.83 -2.36 -21.47
CA LYS A 342 1.60 -3.14 -21.24
C LYS A 342 0.33 -2.33 -21.49
N ASP A 343 -0.66 -2.98 -22.09
CA ASP A 343 -2.00 -2.38 -22.29
C ASP A 343 -2.96 -2.68 -21.14
N ASN A 344 -2.69 -3.76 -20.38
CA ASN A 344 -3.50 -4.23 -19.27
C ASN A 344 -2.63 -5.04 -18.31
N CYS A 345 -3.09 -5.22 -17.08
CA CYS A 345 -2.51 -6.19 -16.14
C CYS A 345 -3.47 -7.38 -15.97
N LEU A 346 -2.95 -8.58 -16.17
CA LEU A 346 -3.68 -9.81 -15.88
C LEU A 346 -3.77 -10.03 -14.37
N VAL A 347 -4.91 -10.50 -13.87
CA VAL A 347 -5.10 -10.97 -12.50
C VAL A 347 -5.52 -12.43 -12.55
N LEU A 348 -4.64 -13.31 -12.09
CA LEU A 348 -4.92 -14.73 -11.95
C LEU A 348 -5.35 -15.00 -10.50
N ASP A 349 -6.58 -15.42 -10.31
CA ASP A 349 -7.14 -15.65 -8.97
C ASP A 349 -7.35 -17.15 -8.71
N PHE A 350 -6.39 -17.74 -7.99
CA PHE A 350 -6.46 -19.12 -7.52
C PHE A 350 -6.99 -19.22 -6.08
N GLY A 351 -7.09 -18.08 -5.38
CA GLY A 351 -7.62 -17.97 -4.03
C GLY A 351 -9.14 -17.78 -3.95
N GLY A 352 -9.84 -17.68 -5.08
CA GLY A 352 -11.30 -17.53 -5.10
C GLY A 352 -11.80 -16.20 -4.52
N ASN A 353 -11.00 -15.13 -4.66
CA ASN A 353 -11.26 -13.82 -4.08
C ASN A 353 -12.30 -12.98 -4.86
N ILE A 354 -12.52 -13.28 -6.15
CA ILE A 354 -13.29 -12.45 -7.08
C ILE A 354 -14.74 -12.97 -7.28
N LEU A 355 -15.18 -13.95 -6.48
CA LEU A 355 -16.49 -14.57 -6.62
C LEU A 355 -17.66 -13.71 -6.10
#